data_AF-A0A7S4P372-F1
#
_entry.id   AF-A0A7S4P372-F1
#
_cell.length_a   1.000
_cell.length_b   1.000
_cell.length_c   1.000
_cell.angle_alpha   90.00
_cell.angle_beta   90.00
_cell.angle_gamma   90.00
#
_symmetry.space_group_name_H-M   'P 1'
#
loop_
_entity.id
_entity.type
_entity.pdbx_description
1 polymer ?
#
loop_
_entity_poly.entity_id
_entity_poly.type
_entity_poly.pdbx_seq_one_letter_code
_entity_poly.pdbx_strand_id
1 'polypeptide(L)'
;MLTVNISRSLLAKFRQENQELRDKITELSTAGFDEDQNSIGSLALVAKLAEEAETFSAKIEVEKRKIGEHDKKLKDCYELIEEKRDFLARTETDTHMRKQVQRLNDNLELVSRKYASEITENKKARSNINELRRERKRFKQIMSRTKARLAIVEKQIQEIIGESQAFLVERAEYASKIEELQHNADTGHREFLSQCRELKQVIRAFDLIEDNLNKGEPSPPYQLGSMTAEQEEDLRRKVVKGKWQLAKEKAMTDLLKEQAQSFEEAFEKLQSATGYAKIEDFVTQFIQYEELNFHRFQYLHSLNMDIEKLEDEIEGLNLEATQTEMQFQGKNDHWKQLRDDAIAKVEKLEEQEREIEEKIDRSQTLLEQLMLASRSICRRVNISDKELHENGIEDNADPITVMISLLGKVESRAVQLLKFTPHLHTHKDSAHRHHFLSESTDNNEHDEKETAAGTMDGAPVHLRPRAPSVRENDAFDDEDEPINSQTLRQKLTGMEDELLRAALENADEYRADAPKDVLKMRNMKGAGPRGGNLANSPGSFKRLTSHPPMPALNVSNITATGSAGTLSLSSTHTSPLSKR
;
A
#
# COMPACT_ATOMS: atom_id res chain seq x y z
N MET A 1 -47.94 -13.54 171.48
CA MET A 1 -48.47 -14.49 170.47
C MET A 1 -48.31 -14.03 169.01
N LEU A 2 -48.18 -12.74 168.70
CA LEU A 2 -48.04 -12.24 167.31
C LEU A 2 -46.69 -12.57 166.63
N THR A 3 -45.61 -12.77 167.38
CA THR A 3 -44.27 -13.03 166.82
C THR A 3 -44.07 -14.44 166.27
N VAL A 4 -44.82 -15.45 166.73
CA VAL A 4 -44.64 -16.86 166.28
C VAL A 4 -45.22 -17.11 164.90
N ASN A 5 -46.29 -16.41 164.53
CA ASN A 5 -46.94 -16.59 163.22
C ASN A 5 -46.10 -16.00 162.07
N ILE A 6 -45.39 -14.90 162.31
CA ILE A 6 -44.50 -14.29 161.31
C ILE A 6 -43.33 -15.24 161.01
N SER A 7 -42.73 -15.85 162.05
CA SER A 7 -41.63 -16.80 161.89
C SER A 7 -42.03 -18.05 161.08
N ARG A 8 -43.25 -18.57 161.26
CA ARG A 8 -43.75 -19.72 160.48
C ARG A 8 -43.99 -19.38 159.01
N SER A 9 -44.48 -18.18 158.69
CA SER A 9 -44.67 -17.73 157.31
C SER A 9 -43.34 -17.61 156.55
N LEU A 10 -42.31 -17.07 157.20
CA LEU A 10 -40.99 -16.94 156.58
C LEU A 10 -40.36 -18.32 156.28
N LEU A 11 -40.54 -19.28 157.19
CA LEU A 11 -40.02 -20.64 157.05
C LEU A 11 -40.74 -21.43 155.94
N ALA A 12 -42.02 -21.13 155.67
CA ALA A 12 -42.75 -21.70 154.55
C ALA A 12 -42.23 -21.16 153.20
N LYS A 13 -41.95 -19.86 153.11
CA LYS A 13 -41.35 -19.25 151.90
C LYS A 13 -39.98 -19.84 151.58
N PHE A 14 -39.12 -20.00 152.59
CA PHE A 14 -37.80 -20.63 152.39
C PHE A 14 -37.88 -22.10 151.95
N ARG A 15 -38.94 -22.83 152.35
CA ARG A 15 -39.16 -24.20 151.86
C ARG A 15 -39.61 -24.21 150.41
N GLN A 16 -40.48 -23.29 150.02
CA GLN A 16 -40.94 -23.17 148.63
C GLN A 16 -39.77 -22.81 147.69
N GLU A 17 -38.95 -21.83 148.05
CA GLU A 17 -37.77 -21.45 147.24
C GLU A 17 -36.76 -22.62 147.12
N ASN A 18 -36.55 -23.38 148.19
CA ASN A 18 -35.70 -24.57 148.13
C ASN A 18 -36.27 -25.68 147.23
N GLN A 19 -37.59 -25.77 147.11
CA GLN A 19 -38.23 -26.74 146.24
C GLN A 19 -38.13 -26.30 144.78
N GLU A 20 -38.38 -25.02 144.47
CA GLU A 20 -38.20 -24.46 143.13
C GLU A 20 -36.76 -24.58 142.63
N LEU A 21 -35.76 -24.40 143.50
CA LEU A 21 -34.35 -24.59 143.14
C LEU A 21 -34.01 -26.05 142.83
N ARG A 22 -34.61 -27.00 143.56
CA ARG A 22 -34.41 -28.44 143.29
C ARG A 22 -35.00 -28.84 141.94
N ASP A 23 -36.19 -28.35 141.62
CA ASP A 23 -36.86 -28.64 140.35
C ASP A 23 -36.03 -28.07 139.16
N LYS A 24 -35.46 -26.87 139.31
CA LYS A 24 -34.58 -26.28 138.28
C LYS A 24 -33.27 -27.04 138.06
N ILE A 25 -32.68 -27.60 139.13
CA ILE A 25 -31.47 -28.43 139.00
C ILE A 25 -31.79 -29.72 138.24
N THR A 26 -32.95 -30.34 138.50
CA THR A 26 -33.33 -31.56 137.78
C THR A 26 -33.57 -31.30 136.30
N GLU A 27 -34.21 -30.19 135.94
CA GLU A 27 -34.50 -29.84 134.55
C GLU A 27 -33.22 -29.56 133.74
N LEU A 28 -32.25 -28.86 134.32
CA LEU A 28 -30.94 -28.61 133.69
C LEU A 28 -30.11 -29.89 133.54
N SER A 29 -30.21 -30.81 134.50
CA SER A 29 -29.43 -32.06 134.44
C SER A 29 -29.99 -33.05 133.42
N THR A 30 -31.29 -33.01 133.12
CA THR A 30 -31.91 -33.84 132.08
C THR A 30 -31.70 -33.25 130.68
N ALA A 31 -31.78 -31.92 130.52
CA ALA A 31 -31.62 -31.28 129.20
C ALA A 31 -30.20 -31.45 128.61
N GLY A 32 -29.16 -31.46 129.45
CA GLY A 32 -27.78 -31.65 128.97
C GLY A 32 -27.48 -33.06 128.46
N PHE A 33 -28.24 -34.08 128.88
CA PHE A 33 -27.98 -35.47 128.48
C PHE A 33 -28.58 -35.81 127.10
N ASP A 34 -29.62 -35.09 126.66
CA ASP A 34 -30.28 -35.33 125.38
C ASP A 34 -29.60 -34.61 124.20
N GLU A 35 -28.86 -33.52 124.43
CA GLU A 35 -28.06 -32.85 123.38
C GLU A 35 -26.80 -33.67 123.00
N ASP A 36 -26.17 -34.35 123.96
CA ASP A 36 -24.94 -35.13 123.73
C ASP A 36 -25.19 -36.42 122.92
N GLN A 37 -26.39 -36.99 122.95
CA GLN A 37 -26.73 -38.17 122.13
C GLN A 37 -26.84 -37.86 120.62
N ASN A 38 -27.31 -36.66 120.24
CA ASN A 38 -27.41 -36.25 118.83
C ASN A 38 -26.05 -35.86 118.21
N SER A 39 -25.05 -35.52 119.03
CA SER A 39 -23.69 -35.17 118.59
C SER A 39 -22.90 -36.37 118.04
N ILE A 40 -23.10 -37.57 118.60
CA ILE A 40 -22.36 -38.78 118.23
C ILE A 40 -22.65 -39.24 116.79
N GLY A 41 -23.89 -39.08 116.33
CA GLY A 41 -24.29 -39.39 114.93
C GLY A 41 -23.69 -38.42 113.91
N SER A 42 -23.52 -37.14 114.28
CA SER A 42 -22.90 -36.11 113.44
C SER A 42 -21.39 -36.35 113.25
N LEU A 43 -20.71 -36.88 114.26
CA LEU A 43 -19.26 -37.14 114.21
C LEU A 43 -18.88 -38.24 113.21
N ALA A 44 -19.70 -39.28 113.09
CA ALA A 44 -19.48 -40.38 112.15
C ALA A 44 -19.62 -39.94 110.66
N LEU A 45 -20.54 -39.01 110.38
CA LEU A 45 -20.69 -38.44 109.04
C LEU A 45 -19.51 -37.53 108.68
N VAL A 46 -19.03 -36.73 109.63
CA VAL A 46 -17.84 -35.88 109.45
C VAL A 46 -16.59 -36.73 109.16
N ALA A 47 -16.42 -37.86 109.85
CA ALA A 47 -15.31 -38.77 109.60
C ALA A 47 -15.33 -39.36 108.17
N LYS A 48 -16.51 -39.79 107.68
CA LYS A 48 -16.65 -40.29 106.30
C LYS A 48 -16.36 -39.22 105.26
N LEU A 49 -16.85 -37.99 105.46
CA LEU A 49 -16.57 -36.87 104.55
C LEU A 49 -15.09 -36.49 104.56
N ALA A 50 -14.41 -36.61 105.71
CA ALA A 50 -12.96 -36.40 105.79
C ALA A 50 -12.19 -37.47 105.01
N GLU A 51 -12.55 -38.74 105.15
CA GLU A 51 -11.96 -39.84 104.37
C GLU A 51 -12.20 -39.67 102.86
N GLU A 52 -13.41 -39.29 102.45
CA GLU A 52 -13.73 -38.96 101.06
C GLU A 52 -12.90 -37.78 100.55
N ALA A 53 -12.76 -36.71 101.35
CA ALA A 53 -11.93 -35.55 101.00
C ALA A 53 -10.45 -35.92 100.85
N GLU A 54 -9.92 -36.78 101.72
CA GLU A 54 -8.56 -37.31 101.61
C GLU A 54 -8.38 -38.14 100.32
N THR A 55 -9.35 -38.99 99.99
CA THR A 55 -9.28 -39.79 98.75
C THR A 55 -9.33 -38.92 97.49
N PHE A 56 -10.16 -37.86 97.48
CA PHE A 56 -10.21 -36.91 96.37
C PHE A 56 -8.94 -36.06 96.31
N SER A 57 -8.38 -35.67 97.45
CA SER A 57 -7.08 -34.97 97.50
C SER A 57 -5.97 -35.83 96.88
N ALA A 58 -5.90 -37.11 97.24
CA ALA A 58 -4.94 -38.05 96.64
C ALA A 58 -5.13 -38.22 95.12
N LYS A 59 -6.38 -38.31 94.65
CA LYS A 59 -6.69 -38.36 93.20
C LYS A 59 -6.26 -37.08 92.48
N ILE A 60 -6.52 -35.91 93.07
CA ILE A 60 -6.10 -34.61 92.52
C ILE A 60 -4.58 -34.54 92.41
N GLU A 61 -3.84 -35.02 93.42
CA GLU A 61 -2.39 -35.07 93.35
C GLU A 61 -1.87 -35.97 92.22
N VAL A 62 -2.46 -37.14 92.03
CA VAL A 62 -2.10 -38.04 90.92
C VAL A 62 -2.36 -37.38 89.58
N GLU A 63 -3.52 -36.75 89.39
CA GLU A 63 -3.84 -36.04 88.15
C GLU A 63 -2.92 -34.83 87.92
N LYS A 64 -2.55 -34.08 88.97
CA LYS A 64 -1.55 -33.00 88.87
C LYS A 64 -0.19 -33.51 88.38
N ARG A 65 0.26 -34.69 88.84
CA ARG A 65 1.50 -35.30 88.35
C ARG A 65 1.39 -35.68 86.87
N LYS A 66 0.28 -36.27 86.44
CA LYS A 66 0.04 -36.60 85.03
C LYS A 66 0.03 -35.35 84.14
N ILE A 67 -0.62 -34.27 84.58
CA ILE A 67 -0.61 -32.99 83.87
C ILE A 67 0.82 -32.48 83.71
N GLY A 68 1.63 -32.50 84.78
CA GLY A 68 3.04 -32.12 84.70
C GLY A 68 3.87 -32.97 83.74
N GLU A 69 3.63 -34.27 83.67
CA GLU A 69 4.27 -35.16 82.68
C GLU A 69 3.85 -34.84 81.24
N HIS A 70 2.56 -34.56 81.02
CA HIS A 70 2.06 -34.16 79.71
C HIS A 70 2.60 -32.79 79.28
N ASP A 71 2.67 -31.81 80.20
CA ASP A 71 3.26 -30.51 79.93
C ASP A 71 4.74 -30.62 79.55
N LYS A 72 5.48 -31.52 80.21
CA LYS A 72 6.87 -31.80 79.84
C LYS A 72 6.97 -32.39 78.44
N LYS A 73 6.17 -33.42 78.11
CA LYS A 73 6.13 -34.01 76.76
C LYS A 73 5.74 -32.98 75.70
N LEU A 74 4.82 -32.08 76.04
CA LEU A 74 4.37 -31.01 75.15
C LEU A 74 5.53 -30.05 74.82
N LYS A 75 6.31 -29.67 75.84
CA LYS A 75 7.53 -28.86 75.66
C LYS A 75 8.57 -29.56 74.79
N ASP A 76 8.89 -30.81 75.10
CA ASP A 76 9.87 -31.58 74.33
C ASP A 76 9.43 -31.71 72.84
N CYS A 77 8.13 -31.90 72.59
CA CYS A 77 7.58 -31.92 71.24
C CYS A 77 7.67 -30.55 70.54
N TYR A 78 7.43 -29.44 71.24
CA TYR A 78 7.58 -28.10 70.67
C TYR A 78 9.03 -27.79 70.32
N GLU A 79 9.98 -28.13 71.19
CA GLU A 79 11.41 -27.96 70.94
C GLU A 79 11.84 -28.75 69.69
N LEU A 80 11.42 -30.02 69.56
CA LEU A 80 11.70 -30.82 68.37
C LEU A 80 11.11 -30.22 67.08
N ILE A 81 9.91 -29.65 67.16
CA ILE A 81 9.28 -28.98 66.01
C ILE A 81 10.07 -27.74 65.61
N GLU A 82 10.55 -26.96 66.57
CA GLU A 82 11.34 -25.76 66.33
C GLU A 82 12.69 -26.11 65.67
N GLU A 83 13.39 -27.13 66.19
CA GLU A 83 14.64 -27.62 65.58
C GLU A 83 14.44 -28.08 64.12
N LYS A 84 13.34 -28.81 63.84
CA LYS A 84 13.04 -29.25 62.46
C LYS A 84 12.66 -28.08 61.56
N ARG A 85 11.95 -27.08 62.09
CA ARG A 85 11.57 -25.87 61.35
C ARG A 85 12.81 -25.05 60.99
N ASP A 86 13.75 -24.90 61.92
CA ASP A 86 15.00 -24.20 61.67
C ASP A 86 15.90 -24.95 60.69
N PHE A 87 15.97 -26.29 60.77
CA PHE A 87 16.70 -27.10 59.80
C PHE A 87 16.14 -26.93 58.38
N LEU A 88 14.82 -26.95 58.22
CA LEU A 88 14.15 -26.72 56.93
C LEU A 88 14.31 -25.28 56.43
N ALA A 89 14.35 -24.30 57.33
CA ALA A 89 14.60 -22.91 56.96
C ALA A 89 16.05 -22.68 56.47
N ARG A 90 17.02 -23.46 57.02
CA ARG A 90 18.44 -23.39 56.66
C ARG A 90 18.81 -24.14 55.37
N THR A 91 17.94 -24.98 54.81
CA THR A 91 18.21 -25.60 53.51
C THR A 91 18.02 -24.60 52.37
N GLU A 92 19.07 -23.81 52.08
CA GLU A 92 19.16 -22.79 51.01
C GLU A 92 18.92 -23.33 49.59
N THR A 93 18.90 -24.66 49.42
CA THR A 93 18.76 -25.36 48.14
C THR A 93 17.45 -25.03 47.42
N ASP A 94 16.34 -24.84 48.13
CA ASP A 94 15.05 -24.47 47.52
C ASP A 94 15.10 -23.05 46.93
N THR A 95 15.77 -22.10 47.60
CA THR A 95 15.88 -20.73 47.09
C THR A 95 16.79 -20.63 45.87
N HIS A 96 17.91 -21.36 45.84
CA HIS A 96 18.81 -21.41 44.70
C HIS A 96 18.16 -22.08 43.48
N MET A 97 17.49 -23.22 43.68
CA MET A 97 16.75 -23.91 42.63
C MET A 97 15.62 -23.03 42.07
N ARG A 98 14.85 -22.35 42.92
CA ARG A 98 13.81 -21.40 42.45
C ARG A 98 14.38 -20.27 41.61
N LYS A 99 15.50 -19.66 42.03
CA LYS A 99 16.19 -18.63 41.24
C LYS A 99 16.73 -19.17 39.92
N GLN A 100 17.20 -20.43 39.89
CA GLN A 100 17.65 -21.06 38.65
C GLN A 100 16.47 -21.35 37.71
N VAL A 101 15.36 -21.87 38.22
CA VAL A 101 14.12 -22.08 37.46
C VAL A 101 13.59 -20.76 36.91
N GLN A 102 13.61 -19.70 37.72
CA GLN A 102 13.19 -18.36 37.26
C GLN A 102 14.08 -17.85 36.14
N ARG A 103 15.41 -17.91 36.27
CA ARG A 103 16.34 -17.51 35.19
C ARG A 103 16.14 -18.32 33.91
N LEU A 104 15.90 -19.62 34.03
CA LEU A 104 15.63 -20.48 32.87
C LEU A 104 14.28 -20.13 32.22
N ASN A 105 13.26 -19.81 33.02
CA ASN A 105 11.96 -19.37 32.52
C ASN A 105 12.07 -18.01 31.81
N ASP A 106 12.75 -17.03 32.43
CA ASP A 106 12.98 -15.71 31.83
C ASP A 106 13.76 -15.82 30.51
N ASN A 107 14.75 -16.71 30.45
CA ASN A 107 15.50 -16.99 29.22
C ASN A 107 14.61 -17.68 28.17
N LEU A 108 13.77 -18.63 28.56
CA LEU A 108 12.81 -19.28 27.66
C LEU A 108 11.80 -18.28 27.08
N GLU A 109 11.30 -17.35 27.90
CA GLU A 109 10.41 -16.28 27.45
C GLU A 109 11.12 -15.31 26.50
N LEU A 110 12.39 -14.97 26.79
CA LEU A 110 13.19 -14.15 25.89
C LEU A 110 13.41 -14.84 24.54
N VAL A 111 13.77 -16.12 24.53
CA VAL A 111 13.97 -16.91 23.31
C VAL A 111 12.64 -17.06 22.55
N SER A 112 11.54 -17.33 23.25
CA SER A 112 10.20 -17.40 22.65
C SER A 112 9.80 -16.09 21.98
N ARG A 113 10.07 -14.94 22.61
CA ARG A 113 9.83 -13.61 22.02
C ARG A 113 10.71 -13.37 20.79
N LYS A 114 12.00 -13.72 20.85
CA LYS A 114 12.91 -13.61 19.70
C LYS A 114 12.44 -14.49 18.53
N TYR A 115 12.08 -15.74 18.81
CA TYR A 115 11.55 -16.66 17.81
C TYR A 115 10.26 -16.13 17.16
N ALA A 116 9.34 -15.58 17.96
CA ALA A 116 8.14 -14.94 17.43
C ALA A 116 8.50 -13.74 16.53
N SER A 117 9.45 -12.90 16.95
CA SER A 117 9.95 -11.79 16.13
C SER A 117 10.52 -12.29 14.79
N GLU A 118 11.39 -13.30 14.82
CA GLU A 118 11.97 -13.92 13.62
C GLU A 118 10.90 -14.52 12.70
N ILE A 119 9.84 -15.14 13.25
CA ILE A 119 8.69 -15.59 12.44
C ILE A 119 8.02 -14.41 11.74
N THR A 120 7.79 -13.30 12.44
CA THR A 120 7.15 -12.13 11.83
C THR A 120 8.01 -11.52 10.73
N GLU A 121 9.34 -11.45 10.93
CA GLU A 121 10.29 -10.99 9.92
C GLU A 121 10.34 -11.95 8.73
N ASN A 122 10.34 -13.26 8.97
CA ASN A 122 10.28 -14.27 7.91
C ASN A 122 8.98 -14.13 7.10
N LYS A 123 7.84 -13.89 7.75
CA LYS A 123 6.56 -13.65 7.08
C LYS A 123 6.60 -12.39 6.22
N LYS A 124 7.18 -11.30 6.73
CA LYS A 124 7.41 -10.05 5.96
C LYS A 124 8.31 -10.29 4.75
N ALA A 125 9.43 -10.99 4.93
CA ALA A 125 10.35 -11.33 3.84
C ALA A 125 9.67 -12.20 2.77
N ARG A 126 8.87 -13.21 3.16
CA ARG A 126 8.07 -14.02 2.21
C ARG A 126 7.07 -13.17 1.44
N SER A 127 6.38 -12.24 2.11
CA SER A 127 5.46 -11.30 1.45
C SER A 127 6.17 -10.44 0.41
N ASN A 128 7.33 -9.88 0.76
CA ASN A 128 8.16 -9.08 -0.15
C ASN A 128 8.63 -9.92 -1.35
N ILE A 129 9.11 -11.16 -1.12
CA ILE A 129 9.48 -12.08 -2.21
C ILE A 129 8.30 -12.33 -3.15
N ASN A 130 7.08 -12.51 -2.61
CA ASN A 130 5.89 -12.72 -3.43
C ASN A 130 5.48 -11.47 -4.21
N GLU A 131 5.68 -10.28 -3.65
CA GLU A 131 5.49 -9.01 -4.35
C GLU A 131 6.49 -8.86 -5.51
N LEU A 132 7.79 -9.04 -5.25
CA LEU A 132 8.84 -9.02 -6.26
C LEU A 132 8.63 -10.07 -7.36
N ARG A 133 8.12 -11.27 -7.02
CA ARG A 133 7.74 -12.29 -8.02
C ARG A 133 6.60 -11.83 -8.91
N ARG A 134 5.57 -11.19 -8.35
CA ARG A 134 4.44 -10.61 -9.11
C ARG A 134 4.91 -9.48 -10.02
N GLU A 135 5.78 -8.60 -9.52
CA GLU A 135 6.41 -7.54 -10.32
C GLU A 135 7.24 -8.11 -11.46
N ARG A 136 8.12 -9.09 -11.19
CA ARG A 136 8.90 -9.76 -12.23
C ARG A 136 8.01 -10.38 -13.30
N LYS A 137 6.88 -11.00 -12.92
CA LYS A 137 5.90 -11.54 -13.88
C LYS A 137 5.29 -10.43 -14.75
N ARG A 138 4.88 -9.32 -14.13
CA ARG A 138 4.38 -8.13 -14.85
C ARG A 138 5.43 -7.56 -15.82
N PHE A 139 6.67 -7.38 -15.37
CA PHE A 139 7.76 -6.89 -16.21
C PHE A 139 8.07 -7.83 -17.37
N LYS A 140 8.11 -9.15 -17.15
CA LYS A 140 8.28 -10.14 -18.22
C LYS A 140 7.16 -10.04 -19.26
N GLN A 141 5.91 -9.88 -18.82
CA GLN A 141 4.77 -9.73 -19.72
C GLN A 141 4.86 -8.44 -20.54
N ILE A 142 5.23 -7.32 -19.92
CA ILE A 142 5.44 -6.04 -20.63
C ILE A 142 6.58 -6.18 -21.63
N MET A 143 7.72 -6.75 -21.22
CA MET A 143 8.88 -6.95 -22.09
C MET A 143 8.58 -7.86 -23.29
N SER A 144 7.78 -8.91 -23.08
CA SER A 144 7.33 -9.79 -24.18
C SER A 144 6.44 -9.02 -25.17
N ARG A 145 5.49 -8.22 -24.67
CA ARG A 145 4.63 -7.38 -25.52
C ARG A 145 5.42 -6.33 -26.29
N THR A 146 6.39 -5.66 -25.66
CA THR A 146 7.21 -4.64 -26.33
C THR A 146 8.12 -5.29 -27.39
N LYS A 147 8.72 -6.45 -27.10
CA LYS A 147 9.46 -7.22 -28.11
C LYS A 147 8.58 -7.64 -29.30
N ALA A 148 7.36 -8.10 -29.04
CA ALA A 148 6.42 -8.46 -30.11
C ALA A 148 6.05 -7.24 -30.97
N ARG A 149 5.78 -6.09 -30.35
CA ARG A 149 5.54 -4.83 -31.08
C ARG A 149 6.74 -4.39 -31.90
N LEU A 150 7.96 -4.52 -31.35
CA LEU A 150 9.19 -4.18 -32.07
C LEU A 150 9.35 -5.06 -33.30
N ALA A 151 9.12 -6.37 -33.20
CA ALA A 151 9.17 -7.29 -34.33
C ALA A 151 8.13 -6.95 -35.43
N ILE A 152 6.93 -6.51 -35.03
CA ILE A 152 5.91 -6.06 -35.99
C ILE A 152 6.37 -4.80 -36.71
N VAL A 153 6.87 -3.80 -35.98
CA VAL A 153 7.36 -2.54 -36.57
C VAL A 153 8.56 -2.79 -37.47
N GLU A 154 9.49 -3.66 -37.07
CA GLU A 154 10.63 -4.06 -37.91
C GLU A 154 10.16 -4.69 -39.22
N LYS A 155 9.14 -5.57 -39.18
CA LYS A 155 8.54 -6.15 -40.38
C LYS A 155 7.87 -5.08 -41.27
N GLN A 156 7.14 -4.13 -40.68
CA GLN A 156 6.53 -3.03 -41.43
C GLN A 156 7.58 -2.14 -42.10
N ILE A 157 8.70 -1.88 -41.41
CA ILE A 157 9.83 -1.14 -42.00
C ILE A 157 10.42 -1.92 -43.18
N GLN A 158 10.61 -3.23 -43.06
CA GLN A 158 11.10 -4.07 -44.15
C GLN A 158 10.15 -4.09 -45.35
N GLU A 159 8.84 -4.11 -45.12
CA GLU A 159 7.81 -4.04 -46.17
C GLU A 159 7.87 -2.71 -46.92
N ILE A 160 7.89 -1.58 -46.21
CA ILE A 160 8.02 -0.24 -46.80
C ILE A 160 9.35 -0.10 -47.58
N ILE A 161 10.44 -0.65 -47.07
CA ILE A 161 11.72 -0.67 -47.79
C ILE A 161 11.61 -1.49 -49.07
N GLY A 162 10.94 -2.65 -49.04
CA GLY A 162 10.70 -3.49 -50.21
C GLY A 162 9.87 -2.76 -51.27
N GLU A 163 8.77 -2.12 -50.87
CA GLU A 163 7.95 -1.28 -51.76
C GLU A 163 8.74 -0.11 -52.32
N SER A 164 9.51 0.59 -51.49
CA SER A 164 10.36 1.70 -51.93
C SER A 164 11.41 1.25 -52.94
N GLN A 165 11.99 0.06 -52.77
CA GLN A 165 12.94 -0.50 -53.73
C GLN A 165 12.26 -0.85 -55.06
N ALA A 166 11.04 -1.40 -55.02
CA ALA A 166 10.25 -1.68 -56.23
C ALA A 166 9.97 -0.38 -57.02
N PHE A 167 9.54 0.70 -56.35
CA PHE A 167 9.32 1.99 -57.00
C PHE A 167 10.61 2.59 -57.59
N LEU A 168 11.77 2.38 -56.96
CA LEU A 168 13.04 2.84 -57.51
C LEU A 168 13.43 2.08 -58.78
N VAL A 169 13.16 0.77 -58.83
CA VAL A 169 13.36 -0.05 -60.05
C VAL A 169 12.43 0.42 -61.15
N GLU A 170 11.13 0.59 -60.87
CA GLU A 170 10.16 1.06 -61.85
C GLU A 170 10.53 2.45 -62.40
N ARG A 171 10.96 3.35 -61.51
CA ARG A 171 11.48 4.67 -61.91
C ARG A 171 12.70 4.57 -62.82
N ALA A 172 13.62 3.63 -62.57
CA ALA A 172 14.79 3.42 -63.41
C ALA A 172 14.40 2.87 -64.79
N GLU A 173 13.39 1.99 -64.86
CA GLU A 173 12.81 1.49 -66.11
C GLU A 173 12.19 2.62 -66.94
N TYR A 174 11.37 3.49 -66.34
CA TYR A 174 10.81 4.65 -67.04
C TYR A 174 11.89 5.64 -67.47
N ALA A 175 12.92 5.88 -66.65
CA ALA A 175 14.04 6.74 -67.02
C ALA A 175 14.77 6.20 -68.25
N SER A 176 15.05 4.89 -68.29
CA SER A 176 15.62 4.21 -69.46
C SER A 176 14.71 4.33 -70.69
N LYS A 177 13.39 4.19 -70.53
CA LYS A 177 12.44 4.34 -71.63
C LYS A 177 12.39 5.77 -72.17
N ILE A 178 12.46 6.77 -71.30
CA ILE A 178 12.53 8.18 -71.69
C ILE A 178 13.82 8.44 -72.48
N GLU A 179 14.96 7.92 -72.01
CA GLU A 179 16.25 8.05 -72.71
C GLU A 179 16.20 7.40 -74.11
N GLU A 180 15.61 6.21 -74.24
CA GLU A 180 15.41 5.54 -75.52
C GLU A 180 14.52 6.36 -76.47
N LEU A 181 13.40 6.89 -75.97
CA LEU A 181 12.51 7.75 -76.76
C LEU A 181 13.19 9.05 -77.20
N GLN A 182 13.99 9.67 -76.32
CA GLN A 182 14.80 10.84 -76.65
C GLN A 182 15.82 10.51 -77.74
N HIS A 183 16.56 9.41 -77.62
CA HIS A 183 17.51 8.98 -78.63
C HIS A 183 16.83 8.71 -79.99
N ASN A 184 15.66 8.08 -79.99
CA ASN A 184 14.87 7.83 -81.20
C ASN A 184 14.36 9.14 -81.83
N ALA A 185 13.87 10.07 -81.01
CA ALA A 185 13.45 11.41 -81.47
C ALA A 185 14.61 12.19 -82.08
N ASP A 186 15.79 12.19 -81.43
CA ASP A 186 17.00 12.86 -81.94
C ASP A 186 17.51 12.23 -83.24
N THR A 187 17.40 10.91 -83.37
CA THR A 187 17.77 10.19 -84.59
C THR A 187 16.80 10.52 -85.72
N GLY A 188 15.48 10.44 -85.47
CA GLY A 188 14.46 10.82 -86.45
C GLY A 188 14.56 12.29 -86.86
N HIS A 189 14.88 13.19 -85.91
CA HIS A 189 15.12 14.60 -86.22
C HIS A 189 16.36 14.80 -87.11
N ARG A 190 17.47 14.09 -86.83
CA ARG A 190 18.67 14.11 -87.68
C ARG A 190 18.39 13.61 -89.10
N GLU A 191 17.63 12.52 -89.23
CA GLU A 191 17.22 11.96 -90.53
C GLU A 191 16.34 12.94 -91.29
N PHE A 192 15.33 13.52 -90.65
CA PHE A 192 14.46 14.54 -91.24
C PHE A 192 15.25 15.76 -91.71
N LEU A 193 16.21 16.26 -90.92
CA LEU A 193 17.10 17.34 -91.33
C LEU A 193 18.00 16.95 -92.51
N SER A 194 18.40 15.69 -92.62
CA SER A 194 19.13 15.17 -93.80
C SER A 194 18.24 15.22 -95.05
N GLN A 195 17.04 14.67 -94.97
CA GLN A 195 16.06 14.66 -96.06
C GLN A 195 15.68 16.08 -96.49
N CYS A 196 15.49 17.01 -95.54
CA CYS A 196 15.24 18.42 -95.85
C CYS A 196 16.40 19.06 -96.61
N ARG A 197 17.66 18.70 -96.29
CA ARG A 197 18.84 19.20 -96.99
C ARG A 197 18.91 18.66 -98.41
N GLU A 198 18.65 17.37 -98.59
CA GLU A 198 18.57 16.71 -99.90
C GLU A 198 17.46 17.34 -100.76
N LEU A 199 16.26 17.50 -100.21
CA LEU A 199 15.14 18.13 -100.93
C LEU A 199 15.45 19.57 -101.32
N LYS A 200 16.06 20.37 -100.43
CA LYS A 200 16.54 21.72 -100.77
C LYS A 200 17.56 21.71 -101.91
N GLN A 201 18.38 20.67 -102.02
CA GLN A 201 19.34 20.54 -103.11
C GLN A 201 18.64 20.18 -104.43
N VAL A 202 17.64 19.31 -104.39
CA VAL A 202 16.79 18.98 -105.55
C VAL A 202 16.01 20.20 -106.03
N ILE A 203 15.37 20.95 -105.13
CA ILE A 203 14.64 22.19 -105.48
C ILE A 203 15.58 23.19 -106.15
N ARG A 204 16.77 23.45 -105.60
CA ARG A 204 17.76 24.33 -106.25
C ARG A 204 18.15 23.86 -107.66
N ALA A 205 18.20 22.54 -107.89
CA ALA A 205 18.47 22.00 -109.21
C ALA A 205 17.28 22.20 -110.17
N PHE A 206 16.04 22.08 -109.68
CA PHE A 206 14.84 22.37 -110.45
C PHE A 206 14.67 23.86 -110.74
N ASP A 207 14.88 24.75 -109.77
CA ASP A 207 14.83 26.20 -109.97
C ASP A 207 15.83 26.63 -111.05
N LEU A 208 17.03 26.03 -111.06
CA LEU A 208 18.02 26.26 -112.10
C LEU A 208 17.53 25.79 -113.49
N ILE A 209 16.74 24.72 -113.58
CA ILE A 209 16.15 24.23 -114.83
C ILE A 209 14.97 25.11 -115.25
N GLU A 210 14.13 25.54 -114.31
CA GLU A 210 12.99 26.42 -114.57
C GLU A 210 13.44 27.82 -115.00
N ASP A 211 14.48 28.39 -114.38
CA ASP A 211 15.14 29.62 -114.85
C ASP A 211 15.71 29.48 -116.27
N ASN A 212 16.08 28.26 -116.66
CA ASN A 212 16.51 27.95 -118.03
C ASN A 212 15.32 27.76 -119.00
N LEU A 213 14.15 27.31 -118.52
CA LEU A 213 12.93 27.09 -119.32
C LEU A 213 12.06 28.34 -119.47
N ASN A 214 11.96 29.21 -118.46
CA ASN A 214 11.21 30.48 -118.51
C ASN A 214 11.79 31.52 -119.49
N LYS A 215 12.85 31.17 -120.23
CA LYS A 215 13.34 31.89 -121.41
C LYS A 215 12.64 31.48 -122.73
N GLY A 216 11.55 30.70 -122.68
CA GLY A 216 10.76 30.27 -123.85
C GLY A 216 9.25 30.47 -123.66
N GLU A 217 8.61 30.99 -124.69
CA GLU A 217 7.26 31.60 -124.78
C GLU A 217 6.01 30.72 -124.48
N PRO A 218 4.80 31.35 -124.37
CA PRO A 218 3.62 30.84 -123.68
C PRO A 218 2.43 30.39 -124.56
N SER A 219 1.58 29.52 -123.96
CA SER A 219 0.11 29.35 -124.16
C SER A 219 -0.35 29.05 -125.62
N PRO A 220 -1.66 28.94 -126.04
CA PRO A 220 -2.98 28.93 -125.37
C PRO A 220 -3.95 27.85 -126.02
N PRO A 221 -5.25 28.08 -126.39
CA PRO A 221 -6.47 28.19 -125.56
C PRO A 221 -7.75 27.42 -126.08
N TYR A 222 -8.82 27.50 -125.26
CA TYR A 222 -10.26 27.66 -125.58
C TYR A 222 -11.04 26.66 -126.46
N GLN A 223 -12.31 26.37 -126.06
CA GLN A 223 -13.49 26.56 -126.94
C GLN A 223 -14.84 26.39 -126.21
N LEU A 224 -15.81 27.24 -126.57
CA LEU A 224 -17.20 27.23 -126.12
C LEU A 224 -18.12 27.25 -127.36
N GLY A 225 -19.14 26.38 -127.40
CA GLY A 225 -20.02 26.16 -128.56
C GLY A 225 -21.51 26.39 -128.29
N SER A 226 -22.22 26.75 -129.37
CA SER A 226 -23.63 27.16 -129.52
C SER A 226 -24.68 26.04 -129.35
N MET A 227 -25.91 26.38 -128.95
CA MET A 227 -27.08 25.45 -128.97
C MET A 227 -28.33 26.10 -129.61
N THR A 228 -29.18 25.25 -130.19
CA THR A 228 -30.36 25.57 -131.03
C THR A 228 -31.71 25.37 -130.32
N ALA A 229 -32.78 25.97 -130.87
CA ALA A 229 -34.07 26.24 -130.23
C ALA A 229 -34.91 25.01 -129.80
N GLU A 230 -34.62 23.80 -130.27
CA GLU A 230 -35.38 22.59 -129.89
C GLU A 230 -34.87 21.99 -128.55
N GLN A 231 -33.64 22.34 -128.15
CA GLN A 231 -33.11 22.02 -126.83
C GLN A 231 -33.67 22.92 -125.73
N GLU A 232 -34.31 24.05 -126.08
CA GLU A 232 -34.90 24.98 -125.12
C GLU A 232 -36.16 24.39 -124.44
N GLU A 233 -36.96 23.55 -125.13
CA GLU A 233 -38.23 23.05 -124.58
C GLU A 233 -38.06 21.85 -123.63
N ASP A 234 -37.10 20.97 -123.93
CA ASP A 234 -36.68 19.91 -123.01
C ASP A 234 -35.82 20.46 -121.85
N LEU A 235 -35.06 21.53 -122.06
CA LEU A 235 -34.47 22.32 -120.97
C LEU A 235 -35.58 22.92 -120.10
N ARG A 236 -36.68 23.45 -120.66
CA ARG A 236 -37.79 23.99 -119.85
C ARG A 236 -38.43 22.94 -118.94
N ARG A 237 -38.69 21.71 -119.42
CA ARG A 237 -39.21 20.63 -118.54
C ARG A 237 -38.20 20.19 -117.48
N LYS A 238 -36.91 20.10 -117.81
CA LYS A 238 -35.83 19.85 -116.84
C LYS A 238 -35.66 21.00 -115.85
N VAL A 239 -35.87 22.24 -116.27
CA VAL A 239 -35.84 23.45 -115.43
C VAL A 239 -37.05 23.50 -114.50
N VAL A 240 -38.24 23.05 -114.90
CA VAL A 240 -39.40 22.97 -113.99
C VAL A 240 -39.22 21.87 -112.93
N LYS A 241 -38.70 20.70 -113.31
CA LYS A 241 -38.38 19.63 -112.36
C LYS A 241 -37.22 20.03 -111.43
N GLY A 242 -36.20 20.71 -111.99
CA GLY A 242 -35.11 21.36 -111.26
C GLY A 242 -35.61 22.46 -110.32
N LYS A 243 -36.62 23.25 -110.68
CA LYS A 243 -37.22 24.27 -109.80
C LYS A 243 -37.90 23.66 -108.56
N TRP A 244 -38.53 22.48 -108.68
CA TRP A 244 -39.13 21.79 -107.53
C TRP A 244 -38.07 21.17 -106.60
N GLN A 245 -37.05 20.53 -107.17
CA GLN A 245 -35.91 20.03 -106.39
C GLN A 245 -35.12 21.17 -105.73
N LEU A 246 -34.93 22.28 -106.44
CA LEU A 246 -34.31 23.49 -105.91
C LEU A 246 -35.17 24.17 -104.84
N ALA A 247 -36.51 24.07 -104.90
CA ALA A 247 -37.39 24.58 -103.85
C ALA A 247 -37.33 23.71 -102.59
N LYS A 248 -37.25 22.39 -102.73
CA LYS A 248 -37.06 21.46 -101.60
C LYS A 248 -35.68 21.62 -100.97
N GLU A 249 -34.64 21.74 -101.79
CA GLU A 249 -33.29 22.06 -101.31
C GLU A 249 -33.24 23.44 -100.68
N LYS A 250 -33.91 24.45 -101.24
CA LYS A 250 -34.03 25.76 -100.60
C LYS A 250 -34.69 25.69 -99.24
N ALA A 251 -35.83 25.01 -99.12
CA ALA A 251 -36.51 24.84 -97.83
C ALA A 251 -35.64 24.12 -96.79
N MET A 252 -34.87 23.12 -97.22
CA MET A 252 -33.91 22.44 -96.35
C MET A 252 -32.74 23.36 -95.97
N THR A 253 -32.19 24.13 -96.92
CA THR A 253 -31.13 25.10 -96.63
C THR A 253 -31.60 26.25 -95.77
N ASP A 254 -32.85 26.66 -95.88
CA ASP A 254 -33.42 27.74 -95.10
C ASP A 254 -33.70 27.27 -93.66
N LEU A 255 -34.10 26.00 -93.46
CA LEU A 255 -34.16 25.39 -92.13
C LEU A 255 -32.76 25.24 -91.49
N LEU A 256 -31.75 24.80 -92.27
CA LEU A 256 -30.37 24.75 -91.77
C LEU A 256 -29.82 26.14 -91.46
N LYS A 257 -30.19 27.17 -92.24
CA LYS A 257 -29.83 28.56 -91.94
C LYS A 257 -30.51 29.07 -90.69
N GLU A 258 -31.78 28.75 -90.47
CA GLU A 258 -32.50 29.15 -89.26
C GLU A 258 -31.89 28.49 -88.01
N GLN A 259 -31.52 27.21 -88.10
CA GLN A 259 -30.77 26.53 -87.04
C GLN A 259 -29.37 27.14 -86.84
N ALA A 260 -28.63 27.41 -87.93
CA ALA A 260 -27.34 28.08 -87.85
C ALA A 260 -27.45 29.47 -87.23
N GLN A 261 -28.47 30.25 -87.59
CA GLN A 261 -28.77 31.57 -86.99
C GLN A 261 -29.12 31.44 -85.51
N SER A 262 -29.90 30.44 -85.11
CA SER A 262 -30.20 30.22 -83.68
C SER A 262 -28.94 29.89 -82.87
N PHE A 263 -28.02 29.12 -83.45
CA PHE A 263 -26.72 28.85 -82.83
C PHE A 263 -25.85 30.09 -82.83
N GLU A 264 -25.81 30.86 -83.92
CA GLU A 264 -25.06 32.13 -84.03
C GLU A 264 -25.53 33.15 -82.98
N GLU A 265 -26.85 33.31 -82.80
CA GLU A 265 -27.42 34.19 -81.76
C GLU A 265 -27.10 33.69 -80.34
N ALA A 266 -27.09 32.38 -80.12
CA ALA A 266 -26.67 31.80 -78.84
C ALA A 266 -25.16 32.00 -78.61
N PHE A 267 -24.34 31.91 -79.66
CA PHE A 267 -22.90 32.13 -79.63
C PHE A 267 -22.57 33.60 -79.36
N GLU A 268 -23.27 34.54 -79.98
CA GLU A 268 -23.05 35.98 -79.78
C GLU A 268 -23.45 36.41 -78.36
N LYS A 269 -24.53 35.82 -77.80
CA LYS A 269 -24.88 35.98 -76.38
C LYS A 269 -23.83 35.40 -75.44
N LEU A 270 -23.26 34.23 -75.75
CA LEU A 270 -22.19 33.61 -74.96
C LEU A 270 -20.89 34.42 -75.04
N GLN A 271 -20.52 34.89 -76.24
CA GLN A 271 -19.32 35.70 -76.48
C GLN A 271 -19.41 37.06 -75.79
N SER A 272 -20.57 37.73 -75.84
CA SER A 272 -20.79 39.00 -75.16
C SER A 272 -20.78 38.86 -73.62
N ALA A 273 -21.27 37.74 -73.08
CA ALA A 273 -21.27 37.48 -71.65
C ALA A 273 -19.90 37.06 -71.08
N THR A 274 -19.08 36.36 -71.88
CA THR A 274 -17.83 35.74 -71.40
C THR A 274 -16.56 36.43 -71.90
N GLY A 275 -16.64 37.20 -72.99
CA GLY A 275 -15.53 37.97 -73.55
C GLY A 275 -14.51 37.16 -74.36
N TYR A 276 -14.73 35.85 -74.58
CA TYR A 276 -13.82 35.01 -75.37
C TYR A 276 -14.01 35.23 -76.88
N ALA A 277 -12.90 35.44 -77.60
CA ALA A 277 -12.92 35.69 -79.04
C ALA A 277 -13.22 34.43 -79.89
N LYS A 278 -12.91 33.24 -79.37
CA LYS A 278 -13.14 31.95 -80.04
C LYS A 278 -13.90 30.98 -79.13
N ILE A 279 -14.82 30.23 -79.73
CA ILE A 279 -15.68 29.26 -79.03
C ILE A 279 -14.88 28.08 -78.46
N GLU A 280 -13.83 27.67 -79.15
CA GLU A 280 -12.94 26.57 -78.76
C GLU A 280 -12.25 26.87 -77.42
N ASP A 281 -11.85 28.12 -77.22
CA ASP A 281 -11.21 28.59 -75.98
C ASP A 281 -12.22 28.60 -74.82
N PHE A 282 -13.49 28.96 -75.08
CA PHE A 282 -14.55 28.89 -74.08
C PHE A 282 -14.88 27.45 -73.68
N VAL A 283 -15.00 26.53 -74.64
CA VAL A 283 -15.32 25.12 -74.35
C VAL A 283 -14.19 24.44 -73.61
N THR A 284 -12.94 24.68 -73.99
CA THR A 284 -11.78 24.15 -73.26
C THR A 284 -11.71 24.70 -71.84
N GLN A 285 -11.96 26.00 -71.65
CA GLN A 285 -12.02 26.60 -70.32
C GLN A 285 -13.20 26.07 -69.49
N PHE A 286 -14.36 25.84 -70.12
CA PHE A 286 -15.54 25.26 -69.46
C PHE A 286 -15.27 23.83 -69.01
N ILE A 287 -14.66 22.99 -69.85
CA ILE A 287 -14.26 21.62 -69.49
C ILE A 287 -13.28 21.66 -68.31
N GLN A 288 -12.28 22.55 -68.34
CA GLN A 288 -11.34 22.71 -67.23
C GLN A 288 -12.05 23.14 -65.94
N TYR A 289 -13.01 24.07 -66.02
CA TYR A 289 -13.80 24.48 -64.86
C TYR A 289 -14.72 23.37 -64.36
N GLU A 290 -15.32 22.58 -65.25
CA GLU A 290 -16.16 21.45 -64.88
C GLU A 290 -15.33 20.34 -64.22
N GLU A 291 -14.17 20.00 -64.78
CA GLU A 291 -13.21 19.07 -64.18
C GLU A 291 -12.75 19.56 -62.81
N LEU A 292 -12.38 20.84 -62.68
CA LEU A 292 -12.00 21.44 -61.40
C LEU A 292 -13.15 21.35 -60.38
N ASN A 293 -14.37 21.60 -60.83
CA ASN A 293 -15.56 21.52 -59.98
C ASN A 293 -15.83 20.07 -59.56
N PHE A 294 -15.69 19.11 -60.47
CA PHE A 294 -15.79 17.68 -60.17
C PHE A 294 -14.76 17.24 -59.13
N HIS A 295 -13.50 17.64 -59.29
CA HIS A 295 -12.45 17.37 -58.29
C HIS A 295 -12.77 18.02 -56.95
N ARG A 296 -13.33 19.23 -56.96
CA ARG A 296 -13.74 19.93 -55.74
C ARG A 296 -14.90 19.22 -55.04
N PHE A 297 -15.88 18.73 -55.78
CA PHE A 297 -16.96 17.91 -55.24
C PHE A 297 -16.45 16.60 -54.66
N GLN A 298 -15.52 15.94 -55.34
CA GLN A 298 -14.91 14.71 -54.84
C GLN A 298 -14.11 14.96 -53.57
N TYR A 299 -13.35 16.06 -53.51
CA TYR A 299 -12.61 16.47 -52.32
C TYR A 299 -13.56 16.82 -51.17
N LEU A 300 -14.64 17.56 -51.44
CA LEU A 300 -15.65 17.89 -50.42
C LEU A 300 -16.37 16.65 -49.90
N HIS A 301 -16.63 15.67 -50.77
CA HIS A 301 -17.18 14.38 -50.37
C HIS A 301 -16.19 13.58 -49.51
N SER A 302 -14.90 13.54 -49.89
CA SER A 302 -13.85 12.93 -49.06
C SER A 302 -13.75 13.61 -47.71
N LEU A 303 -13.79 14.94 -47.67
CA LEU A 303 -13.71 15.70 -46.43
C LEU A 303 -14.92 15.42 -45.52
N ASN A 304 -16.13 15.33 -46.09
CA ASN A 304 -17.32 14.96 -45.33
C ASN A 304 -17.21 13.54 -44.75
N MET A 305 -16.71 12.58 -45.54
CA MET A 305 -16.45 11.22 -45.06
C MET A 305 -15.42 11.20 -43.91
N ASP A 306 -14.41 12.06 -43.98
CA ASP A 306 -13.40 12.17 -42.93
C ASP A 306 -13.94 12.90 -41.69
N ILE A 307 -14.85 13.87 -41.86
CA ILE A 307 -15.59 14.49 -40.75
C ILE A 307 -16.44 13.44 -40.03
N GLU A 308 -17.22 12.63 -40.75
CA GLU A 308 -18.05 11.57 -40.15
C GLU A 308 -17.19 10.58 -39.34
N LYS A 309 -16.04 10.15 -39.89
CA LYS A 309 -15.12 9.27 -39.16
C LYS A 309 -14.55 9.92 -37.91
N LEU A 310 -14.19 11.20 -37.97
CA LEU A 310 -13.66 11.93 -36.82
C LEU A 310 -14.74 12.15 -35.76
N GLU A 311 -16.00 12.38 -36.16
CA GLU A 311 -17.14 12.47 -35.25
C GLU A 311 -17.38 11.12 -34.53
N ASP A 312 -17.33 10.00 -35.25
CA ASP A 312 -17.40 8.65 -34.68
C ASP A 312 -16.26 8.38 -33.68
N GLU A 313 -15.03 8.80 -34.01
CA GLU A 313 -13.86 8.66 -33.12
C GLU A 313 -14.02 9.51 -31.86
N ILE A 314 -14.50 10.75 -31.99
CA ILE A 314 -14.80 11.63 -30.87
C ILE A 314 -15.88 11.03 -29.97
N GLU A 315 -16.95 10.47 -30.55
CA GLU A 315 -18.01 9.82 -29.79
C GLU A 315 -17.49 8.59 -29.04
N GLY A 316 -16.67 7.76 -29.69
CA GLY A 316 -15.99 6.63 -29.07
C GLY A 316 -15.08 7.02 -27.91
N LEU A 317 -14.26 8.05 -28.08
CA LEU A 317 -13.37 8.57 -27.04
C LEU A 317 -14.14 9.17 -25.86
N ASN A 318 -15.25 9.88 -26.12
CA ASN A 318 -16.12 10.40 -25.06
C ASN A 318 -16.80 9.26 -24.27
N LEU A 319 -17.20 8.18 -24.95
CA LEU A 319 -17.75 7.01 -24.28
C LEU A 319 -16.70 6.32 -23.39
N GLU A 320 -15.46 6.19 -23.86
CA GLU A 320 -14.36 5.66 -23.06
C GLU A 320 -14.02 6.58 -21.87
N ALA A 321 -14.00 7.91 -22.08
CA ALA A 321 -13.78 8.89 -21.02
C ALA A 321 -14.86 8.79 -19.92
N THR A 322 -16.14 8.74 -20.31
CA THR A 322 -17.25 8.60 -19.33
C THR A 322 -17.22 7.24 -18.63
N GLN A 323 -16.87 6.16 -19.33
CA GLN A 323 -16.76 4.84 -18.74
C GLN A 323 -15.59 4.75 -17.75
N THR A 324 -14.44 5.34 -18.08
CA THR A 324 -13.31 5.41 -17.16
C THR A 324 -13.65 6.27 -15.95
N GLU A 325 -14.29 7.44 -16.11
CA GLU A 325 -14.77 8.26 -15.00
C GLU A 325 -15.70 7.47 -14.07
N MET A 326 -16.68 6.72 -14.60
CA MET A 326 -17.55 5.86 -13.79
C MET A 326 -16.77 4.76 -13.05
N GLN A 327 -15.78 4.13 -13.69
CA GLN A 327 -14.92 3.12 -13.04
C GLN A 327 -14.02 3.74 -11.95
N PHE A 328 -13.61 5.00 -12.11
CA PHE A 328 -12.79 5.72 -11.14
C PHE A 328 -13.60 6.32 -9.99
N GLN A 329 -14.88 6.67 -10.19
CA GLN A 329 -15.76 7.17 -9.12
C GLN A 329 -15.89 6.16 -7.97
N GLY A 330 -16.14 4.88 -8.25
CA GLY A 330 -16.25 3.86 -7.20
C GLY A 330 -14.95 3.63 -6.39
N LYS A 331 -13.79 3.75 -7.04
CA LYS A 331 -12.49 3.69 -6.35
C LYS A 331 -12.21 4.98 -5.57
N ASN A 332 -12.56 6.14 -6.14
CA ASN A 332 -12.37 7.44 -5.50
C ASN A 332 -13.21 7.56 -4.23
N ASP A 333 -14.43 7.04 -4.21
CA ASP A 333 -15.28 7.05 -3.01
C ASP A 333 -14.72 6.15 -1.91
N HIS A 334 -14.15 4.99 -2.26
CA HIS A 334 -13.41 4.17 -1.31
C HIS A 334 -12.16 4.88 -0.75
N TRP A 335 -11.40 5.58 -1.61
CA TRP A 335 -10.24 6.37 -1.18
C TRP A 335 -10.63 7.59 -0.32
N LYS A 336 -11.77 8.22 -0.58
CA LYS A 336 -12.33 9.27 0.27
C LYS A 336 -12.72 8.71 1.64
N GLN A 337 -13.48 7.61 1.68
CA GLN A 337 -13.83 6.96 2.95
C GLN A 337 -12.60 6.55 3.75
N LEU A 338 -11.59 5.95 3.11
CA LEU A 338 -10.35 5.56 3.77
C LEU A 338 -9.57 6.77 4.29
N ARG A 339 -9.58 7.89 3.56
CA ARG A 339 -8.99 9.16 3.99
C ARG A 339 -9.74 9.71 5.21
N ASP A 340 -11.06 9.76 5.15
CA ASP A 340 -11.89 10.28 6.23
C ASP A 340 -11.74 9.42 7.50
N ASP A 341 -11.68 8.09 7.35
CA ASP A 341 -11.37 7.15 8.43
C ASP A 341 -9.97 7.36 9.02
N ALA A 342 -8.99 7.70 8.18
CA ALA A 342 -7.64 7.99 8.62
C ALA A 342 -7.57 9.33 9.39
N ILE A 343 -8.28 10.36 8.90
CA ILE A 343 -8.40 11.65 9.58
C ILE A 343 -9.05 11.47 10.95
N ALA A 344 -10.18 10.76 11.03
CA ALA A 344 -10.87 10.50 12.28
C ALA A 344 -10.00 9.72 13.30
N LYS A 345 -9.15 8.80 12.81
CA LYS A 345 -8.18 8.10 13.67
C LYS A 345 -7.09 9.04 14.20
N VAL A 346 -6.59 9.95 13.36
CA VAL A 346 -5.61 10.95 13.77
C VAL A 346 -6.19 11.87 14.83
N GLU A 347 -7.39 12.44 14.60
CA GLU A 347 -8.06 13.29 15.58
C GLU A 347 -8.28 12.58 16.93
N LYS A 348 -8.66 11.30 16.90
CA LYS A 348 -8.82 10.51 18.13
C LYS A 348 -7.49 10.29 18.86
N LEU A 349 -6.40 10.07 18.13
CA LEU A 349 -5.07 9.91 18.72
C LEU A 349 -4.56 11.23 19.31
N GLU A 350 -4.77 12.35 18.62
CA GLU A 350 -4.43 13.69 19.12
C GLU A 350 -5.19 14.04 20.40
N GLU A 351 -6.47 13.65 20.51
CA GLU A 351 -7.24 13.82 21.75
C GLU A 351 -6.65 12.98 22.90
N GLN A 352 -6.29 11.72 22.62
CA GLN A 352 -5.66 10.84 23.61
C GLN A 352 -4.29 11.34 24.05
N GLU A 353 -3.49 11.87 23.12
CA GLU A 353 -2.20 12.50 23.40
C GLU A 353 -2.38 13.70 24.33
N ARG A 354 -3.32 14.60 24.02
CA ARG A 354 -3.65 15.75 24.86
C ARG A 354 -4.07 15.35 26.27
N GLU A 355 -4.92 14.32 26.41
CA GLU A 355 -5.31 13.80 27.72
C GLU A 355 -4.13 13.25 28.53
N ILE A 356 -3.16 12.62 27.86
CA ILE A 356 -1.96 12.07 28.51
C ILE A 356 -1.03 13.20 28.93
N GLU A 357 -0.82 14.21 28.06
CA GLU A 357 -0.05 15.42 28.38
C GLU A 357 -0.64 16.13 29.60
N GLU A 358 -1.96 16.36 29.64
CA GLU A 358 -2.63 16.96 30.81
C GLU A 358 -2.46 16.12 32.10
N LYS A 359 -2.37 14.78 31.99
CA LYS A 359 -2.09 13.91 33.15
C LYS A 359 -0.64 14.02 33.59
N ILE A 360 0.29 14.15 32.65
CA ILE A 360 1.71 14.34 32.93
C ILE A 360 1.93 15.69 33.62
N ASP A 361 1.34 16.78 33.11
CA ASP A 361 1.44 18.12 33.70
C ASP A 361 0.87 18.17 35.13
N ARG A 362 -0.29 17.52 35.34
CA ARG A 362 -0.87 17.37 36.69
C ARG A 362 0.04 16.57 37.63
N SER A 363 0.70 15.54 37.13
CA SER A 363 1.62 14.73 37.94
C SER A 363 2.91 15.48 38.26
N GLN A 364 3.46 16.24 37.30
CA GLN A 364 4.64 17.08 37.49
C GLN A 364 4.38 18.19 38.52
N THR A 365 3.24 18.90 38.42
CA THR A 365 2.87 19.93 39.40
C THR A 365 2.68 19.36 40.81
N LEU A 366 2.09 18.17 40.95
CA LEU A 366 2.00 17.48 42.25
C LEU A 366 3.38 17.12 42.80
N LEU A 367 4.26 16.60 41.94
CA LEU A 367 5.61 16.23 42.32
C LEU A 367 6.42 17.46 42.78
N GLU A 368 6.31 18.60 42.09
CA GLU A 368 6.91 19.87 42.53
C GLU A 368 6.40 20.32 43.90
N GLN A 369 5.09 20.26 44.13
CA GLN A 369 4.51 20.57 45.44
C GLN A 369 5.04 19.64 46.54
N LEU A 370 5.18 18.34 46.25
CA LEU A 370 5.70 17.35 47.19
C LEU A 370 7.20 17.55 47.46
N MET A 371 7.99 17.93 46.46
CA MET A 371 9.39 18.32 46.63
C MET A 371 9.54 19.55 47.52
N LEU A 372 8.70 20.57 47.34
CA LEU A 372 8.71 21.76 48.21
C LEU A 372 8.30 21.41 49.65
N ALA A 373 7.26 20.59 49.82
CA ALA A 373 6.79 20.13 51.13
C ALA A 373 7.86 19.30 51.88
N SER A 374 8.50 18.34 51.19
CA SER A 374 9.57 17.52 51.76
C SER A 374 10.78 18.37 52.17
N ARG A 375 11.23 19.32 51.33
CA ARG A 375 12.29 20.28 51.69
C ARG A 375 11.92 21.13 52.91
N SER A 376 10.65 21.55 53.02
CA SER A 376 10.15 22.27 54.21
C SER A 376 10.26 21.43 55.49
N ILE A 377 9.92 20.14 55.41
CA ILE A 377 10.07 19.20 56.54
C ILE A 377 11.54 19.00 56.89
N CYS A 378 12.43 18.83 55.92
CA CYS A 378 13.87 18.72 56.16
C CYS A 378 14.43 19.92 56.93
N ARG A 379 14.02 21.15 56.57
CA ARG A 379 14.39 22.37 57.30
C ARG A 379 13.87 22.36 58.73
N ARG A 380 12.61 21.94 58.95
CA ARG A 380 12.00 21.85 60.30
C ARG A 380 12.68 20.80 61.19
N VAL A 381 13.17 19.72 60.60
CA VAL A 381 13.81 18.58 61.28
C VAL A 381 15.33 18.80 61.45
N ASN A 382 15.84 19.95 60.99
CA ASN A 382 17.23 20.40 61.10
C ASN A 382 18.22 19.46 60.38
N ILE A 383 17.82 18.92 59.23
CA ILE A 383 18.70 18.18 58.31
C ILE A 383 19.46 19.22 57.49
N SER A 384 20.80 19.18 57.52
CA SER A 384 21.65 20.19 56.89
C SER A 384 21.65 20.03 55.36
N ASP A 385 21.58 21.13 54.62
CA ASP A 385 21.73 21.13 53.15
C ASP A 385 23.07 20.51 52.71
N LYS A 386 24.10 20.53 53.56
CA LYS A 386 25.40 19.88 53.31
C LYS A 386 25.31 18.35 53.38
N GLU A 387 24.56 17.80 54.34
CA GLU A 387 24.30 16.36 54.44
C GLU A 387 23.43 15.86 53.29
N LEU A 388 22.62 16.74 52.69
CA LEU A 388 21.84 16.44 51.49
C LEU A 388 22.74 16.23 50.25
N HIS A 389 23.77 17.07 50.08
CA HIS A 389 24.69 17.00 48.93
C HIS A 389 25.77 15.90 49.06
N GLU A 390 26.22 15.57 50.28
CA GLU A 390 27.26 14.54 50.53
C GLU A 390 26.89 13.11 50.09
N ASN A 391 25.60 12.80 49.91
CA ASN A 391 25.13 11.46 49.54
C ASN A 391 24.74 11.32 48.05
N GLY A 392 25.23 12.20 47.18
CA GLY A 392 25.02 12.08 45.72
C GLY A 392 23.67 12.57 45.22
N ILE A 393 23.03 13.52 45.93
CA ILE A 393 21.95 14.32 45.35
C ILE A 393 22.62 15.35 44.44
N GLU A 394 22.95 14.96 43.21
CA GLU A 394 23.38 15.90 42.18
C GLU A 394 22.21 16.82 41.82
N ASP A 395 22.48 18.09 41.54
CA ASP A 395 21.46 19.09 41.15
C ASP A 395 20.68 18.69 39.87
N ASN A 396 21.17 17.69 39.12
CA ASN A 396 20.58 17.16 37.89
C ASN A 396 19.90 15.77 38.04
N ALA A 397 19.73 15.26 39.26
CA ALA A 397 19.11 13.95 39.48
C ALA A 397 17.58 13.99 39.24
N ASP A 398 17.01 12.84 38.87
CA ASP A 398 15.56 12.67 38.66
C ASP A 398 14.77 13.15 39.91
N PRO A 399 13.82 14.10 39.76
CA PRO A 399 13.00 14.62 40.86
C PRO A 399 12.41 13.54 41.78
N ILE A 400 12.04 12.37 41.24
CA ILE A 400 11.50 11.25 42.03
C ILE A 400 12.59 10.67 42.94
N THR A 401 13.79 10.44 42.42
CA THR A 401 14.92 9.90 43.17
C THR A 401 15.36 10.84 44.28
N VAL A 402 15.42 12.15 43.99
CA VAL A 402 15.74 13.19 44.97
C VAL A 402 14.70 13.19 46.10
N MET A 403 13.42 13.09 45.77
CA MET A 403 12.32 13.06 46.74
C MET A 403 12.35 11.81 47.64
N ILE A 404 12.62 10.62 47.09
CA ILE A 404 12.74 9.37 47.86
C ILE A 404 13.90 9.48 48.87
N SER A 405 15.04 10.02 48.44
CA SER A 405 16.20 10.23 49.31
C SER A 405 15.92 11.23 50.45
N LEU A 406 15.23 12.35 50.13
CA LEU A 406 14.78 13.33 51.11
C LEU A 406 13.85 12.70 52.16
N LEU A 407 12.83 11.97 51.73
CA LEU A 407 11.87 11.31 52.62
C LEU A 407 12.53 10.25 53.49
N GLY A 408 13.46 9.45 52.95
CA GLY A 408 14.22 8.47 53.72
C GLY A 408 15.09 9.11 54.81
N LYS A 409 15.66 10.30 54.55
CA LYS A 409 16.38 11.06 55.58
C LYS A 409 15.46 11.63 56.65
N VAL A 410 14.30 12.15 56.25
CA VAL A 410 13.26 12.59 57.20
C VAL A 410 12.84 11.42 58.09
N GLU A 411 12.64 10.24 57.52
CA GLU A 411 12.29 9.02 58.26
C GLU A 411 13.39 8.62 59.24
N SER A 412 14.65 8.51 58.78
CA SER A 412 15.79 8.18 59.64
C SER A 412 15.93 9.16 60.81
N ARG A 413 15.78 10.46 60.55
CA ARG A 413 15.85 11.49 61.57
C ARG A 413 14.63 11.49 62.50
N ALA A 414 13.43 11.21 62.00
CA ALA A 414 12.24 11.01 62.80
C ALA A 414 12.42 9.81 63.74
N VAL A 415 12.97 8.69 63.26
CA VAL A 415 13.33 7.51 64.06
C VAL A 415 14.37 7.86 65.12
N GLN A 416 15.40 8.65 64.80
CA GLN A 416 16.37 9.15 65.78
C GLN A 416 15.71 10.02 66.85
N LEU A 417 14.88 11.00 66.47
CA LEU A 417 14.13 11.84 67.41
C LEU A 417 13.19 11.00 68.29
N LEU A 418 12.58 9.95 67.73
CA LEU A 418 11.77 8.99 68.48
C LEU A 418 12.60 8.28 69.56
N LYS A 419 13.87 7.95 69.29
CA LYS A 419 14.80 7.38 70.30
C LYS A 419 15.13 8.35 71.44
N PHE A 420 15.10 9.67 71.19
CA PHE A 420 15.27 10.70 72.24
C PHE A 420 13.97 11.06 72.95
N THR A 421 12.82 10.63 72.43
CA THR A 421 11.51 10.91 73.00
C THR A 421 11.34 10.31 74.41
N PRO A 422 11.84 9.10 74.76
CA PRO A 422 11.89 8.62 76.14
C PRO A 422 12.64 9.57 77.10
N HIS A 423 13.73 10.21 76.65
CA HIS A 423 14.50 11.15 77.48
C HIS A 423 13.76 12.48 77.69
N LEU A 424 12.95 12.93 76.72
CA LEU A 424 12.06 14.08 76.91
C LEU A 424 10.84 13.73 77.79
N HIS A 425 10.36 12.49 77.74
CA HIS A 425 9.40 11.98 78.73
C HIS A 425 10.05 11.93 80.13
N THR A 426 11.34 11.63 80.29
CA THR A 426 11.99 11.72 81.62
C THR A 426 12.13 13.14 82.18
N HIS A 427 12.09 14.17 81.33
CA HIS A 427 12.21 15.58 81.76
C HIS A 427 10.84 16.27 81.95
N LYS A 428 9.75 15.65 81.51
CA LYS A 428 8.36 16.10 81.74
C LYS A 428 7.57 15.17 82.67
N ASP A 429 7.99 13.92 82.80
CA ASP A 429 7.49 12.92 83.74
C ASP A 429 8.60 12.53 84.73
N SER A 430 8.84 13.42 85.70
CA SER A 430 9.21 12.98 87.06
C SER A 430 8.02 12.33 87.79
N ALA A 431 7.02 11.85 87.05
CA ALA A 431 5.90 11.07 87.54
C ALA A 431 5.61 9.92 86.57
N HIS A 432 6.25 8.78 86.87
CA HIS A 432 5.81 7.41 86.59
C HIS A 432 6.55 6.58 85.50
N ARG A 433 7.53 5.84 86.03
CA ARG A 433 7.75 4.38 85.89
C ARG A 433 8.43 3.82 84.63
N HIS A 434 9.72 3.49 84.86
CA HIS A 434 10.44 2.25 84.56
C HIS A 434 9.64 1.03 84.03
N HIS A 435 10.11 0.43 82.93
CA HIS A 435 10.81 -0.89 82.80
C HIS A 435 10.96 -1.16 81.29
N PHE A 436 12.12 -1.47 80.68
CA PHE A 436 12.91 -2.71 80.79
C PHE A 436 14.20 -2.57 79.96
N LEU A 437 15.25 -3.22 80.45
CA LEU A 437 16.68 -3.15 80.13
C LEU A 437 17.06 -4.15 79.01
N SER A 438 18.07 -3.80 78.19
CA SER A 438 19.41 -4.47 78.08
C SER A 438 19.36 -5.81 77.30
N GLU A 439 20.29 -6.20 76.43
CA GLU A 439 21.76 -6.10 76.39
C GLU A 439 22.15 -6.50 74.93
N SER A 440 22.98 -5.75 74.18
CA SER A 440 24.41 -6.02 73.88
C SER A 440 24.81 -7.51 73.78
N THR A 441 25.59 -7.96 72.79
CA THR A 441 27.01 -7.61 72.59
C THR A 441 27.55 -8.05 71.23
N ASP A 442 28.57 -7.31 70.78
CA ASP A 442 29.61 -7.67 69.80
C ASP A 442 30.27 -9.04 70.07
N ASN A 443 30.77 -9.72 69.02
CA ASN A 443 32.20 -9.94 68.76
C ASN A 443 32.52 -11.09 67.77
N ASN A 444 33.43 -10.77 66.85
CA ASN A 444 34.61 -11.50 66.33
C ASN A 444 34.58 -12.80 65.49
N GLU A 445 35.31 -12.65 64.36
CA GLU A 445 36.46 -13.43 63.85
C GLU A 445 36.34 -14.82 63.18
N HIS A 446 37.03 -14.89 62.03
CA HIS A 446 37.82 -16.00 61.44
C HIS A 446 37.07 -17.27 61.02
N ASP A 447 37.46 -18.07 60.02
CA ASP A 447 38.57 -18.06 59.05
C ASP A 447 38.21 -19.06 57.92
N GLU A 448 38.89 -18.91 56.78
CA GLU A 448 39.33 -19.92 55.79
C GLU A 448 38.63 -21.30 55.68
N LYS A 449 38.24 -21.69 54.44
CA LYS A 449 39.02 -22.67 53.63
C LYS A 449 38.38 -23.01 52.28
N GLU A 450 39.26 -23.07 51.28
CA GLU A 450 39.08 -23.72 49.98
C GLU A 450 38.74 -25.22 50.09
N THR A 451 38.08 -25.80 49.09
CA THR A 451 38.57 -27.01 48.39
C THR A 451 37.75 -27.37 47.13
N ALA A 452 38.50 -27.52 46.03
CA ALA A 452 38.48 -28.57 45.02
C ALA A 452 37.23 -28.89 44.16
N ALA A 453 37.36 -28.54 42.87
CA ALA A 453 37.26 -29.39 41.67
C ALA A 453 36.23 -30.54 41.56
N GLY A 454 35.46 -30.50 40.46
CA GLY A 454 34.74 -31.65 39.91
C GLY A 454 34.39 -31.43 38.44
N THR A 455 35.22 -31.97 37.53
CA THR A 455 34.98 -32.10 36.09
C THR A 455 33.88 -33.13 35.84
N MET A 456 32.90 -32.84 34.98
CA MET A 456 32.19 -33.87 34.20
C MET A 456 31.68 -33.29 32.89
N ASP A 457 32.11 -33.95 31.82
CA ASP A 457 31.77 -33.76 30.42
C ASP A 457 30.38 -34.37 30.11
N GLY A 458 29.67 -33.83 29.13
CA GLY A 458 28.33 -34.32 28.75
C GLY A 458 27.56 -33.40 27.82
N ALA A 459 27.71 -33.62 26.51
CA ALA A 459 27.02 -32.91 25.43
C ALA A 459 25.47 -32.99 25.51
N PRO A 460 24.73 -31.96 25.05
CA PRO A 460 23.27 -31.94 25.13
C PRO A 460 22.60 -32.77 24.02
N VAL A 461 21.68 -33.63 24.45
CA VAL A 461 20.75 -34.40 23.61
C VAL A 461 19.73 -33.46 22.95
N HIS A 462 19.68 -33.48 21.63
CA HIS A 462 18.73 -32.72 20.81
C HIS A 462 17.39 -33.48 20.72
N LEU A 463 16.35 -33.02 21.44
CA LEU A 463 14.98 -33.45 21.23
C LEU A 463 14.29 -32.48 20.27
N ARG A 464 13.90 -32.96 19.08
CA ARG A 464 13.02 -32.23 18.14
C ARG A 464 11.55 -32.53 18.48
N PRO A 465 10.74 -31.56 18.91
CA PRO A 465 9.30 -31.75 19.02
C PRO A 465 8.67 -31.67 17.62
N ARG A 466 8.01 -32.76 17.24
CA ARG A 466 7.15 -32.88 16.07
C ARG A 466 5.90 -32.02 16.29
N ALA A 467 5.57 -31.15 15.34
CA ALA A 467 4.36 -30.32 15.41
C ALA A 467 3.08 -31.18 15.24
N PRO A 468 1.98 -30.87 15.96
CA PRO A 468 0.68 -31.51 15.79
C PRO A 468 0.03 -31.18 14.44
N SER A 469 -0.65 -32.16 13.86
CA SER A 469 -1.46 -32.01 12.64
C SER A 469 -2.69 -31.14 12.91
N VAL A 470 -2.82 -30.03 12.19
CA VAL A 470 -4.10 -29.34 12.01
C VAL A 470 -4.54 -29.60 10.58
N ARG A 471 -5.65 -30.32 10.46
CA ARG A 471 -6.34 -30.64 9.21
C ARG A 471 -7.53 -29.70 9.13
N GLU A 472 -7.46 -28.70 8.27
CA GLU A 472 -8.64 -28.05 7.71
C GLU A 472 -8.58 -28.29 6.20
N ASN A 473 -9.61 -28.98 5.72
CA ASN A 473 -9.88 -29.20 4.31
C ASN A 473 -10.28 -27.85 3.70
N ASP A 474 -9.57 -27.41 2.68
CA ASP A 474 -10.18 -26.76 1.53
C ASP A 474 -9.38 -27.16 0.30
N ALA A 475 -10.07 -27.81 -0.62
CA ALA A 475 -9.53 -28.29 -1.87
C ALA A 475 -9.24 -27.12 -2.81
N PHE A 476 -7.97 -26.88 -3.09
CA PHE A 476 -7.53 -26.30 -4.35
C PHE A 476 -6.33 -27.12 -4.84
N ASP A 477 -6.60 -27.87 -5.90
CA ASP A 477 -5.64 -28.65 -6.66
C ASP A 477 -4.87 -27.66 -7.55
N ASP A 478 -3.65 -27.32 -7.14
CA ASP A 478 -2.62 -26.74 -8.00
C ASP A 478 -1.25 -27.06 -7.38
N GLU A 479 -0.57 -28.00 -8.03
CA GLU A 479 0.82 -28.40 -7.85
C GLU A 479 1.76 -27.20 -7.71
N ASP A 480 2.20 -26.90 -6.49
CA ASP A 480 3.50 -26.27 -6.18
C ASP A 480 3.72 -26.28 -4.65
N GLU A 481 3.95 -27.47 -4.10
CA GLU A 481 4.30 -27.66 -2.70
C GLU A 481 5.72 -27.11 -2.43
N PRO A 482 5.94 -26.30 -1.38
CA PRO A 482 7.26 -25.76 -1.09
C PRO A 482 8.23 -26.87 -0.71
N ILE A 483 9.29 -27.04 -1.51
CA ILE A 483 10.33 -28.06 -1.35
C ILE A 483 10.85 -28.08 0.10
N ASN A 484 10.63 -29.21 0.78
CA ASN A 484 11.16 -29.48 2.11
C ASN A 484 12.70 -29.34 2.11
N SER A 485 13.27 -28.70 3.14
CA SER A 485 14.72 -28.49 3.29
C SER A 485 15.53 -29.78 3.16
N GLN A 486 14.97 -30.94 3.53
CA GLN A 486 15.61 -32.24 3.33
C GLN A 486 15.70 -32.63 1.85
N THR A 487 14.66 -32.36 1.06
CA THR A 487 14.62 -32.67 -0.38
C THR A 487 15.53 -31.73 -1.17
N LEU A 488 15.66 -30.46 -0.75
CA LEU A 488 16.62 -29.51 -1.32
C LEU A 488 18.07 -29.94 -1.03
N ARG A 489 18.34 -30.42 0.18
CA ARG A 489 19.68 -30.93 0.56
C ARG A 489 20.02 -32.22 -0.18
N GLN A 490 19.08 -33.14 -0.36
CA GLN A 490 19.28 -34.36 -1.16
C GLN A 490 19.52 -34.08 -2.65
N LYS A 491 18.89 -33.03 -3.20
CA LYS A 491 19.13 -32.62 -4.60
C LYS A 491 20.44 -31.84 -4.77
N LEU A 492 20.93 -31.16 -3.74
CA LEU A 492 22.20 -30.43 -3.77
C LEU A 492 23.40 -31.34 -3.52
N THR A 493 23.24 -32.42 -2.75
CA THR A 493 24.30 -33.43 -2.58
C THR A 493 24.57 -34.15 -3.91
N GLY A 494 25.71 -33.85 -4.53
CA GLY A 494 26.14 -34.41 -5.81
C GLY A 494 26.11 -33.43 -6.99
N MET A 495 25.40 -32.30 -6.88
CA MET A 495 25.42 -31.23 -7.90
C MET A 495 26.50 -30.16 -7.64
N GLU A 496 27.20 -30.24 -6.50
CA GLU A 496 28.26 -29.28 -6.14
C GLU A 496 29.39 -29.26 -7.18
N ASP A 497 29.81 -30.43 -7.68
CA ASP A 497 30.84 -30.55 -8.72
C ASP A 497 30.33 -30.11 -10.10
N GLU A 498 29.05 -30.30 -10.39
CA GLU A 498 28.43 -29.93 -11.67
C GLU A 498 28.18 -28.42 -11.76
N LEU A 499 27.78 -27.78 -10.65
CA LEU A 499 27.70 -26.32 -10.53
C LEU A 499 29.08 -25.67 -10.58
N LEU A 500 30.11 -26.28 -9.98
CA LEU A 500 31.49 -25.79 -10.07
C LEU A 500 32.00 -25.86 -11.52
N ARG A 501 31.65 -26.93 -12.24
CA ARG A 501 32.00 -27.11 -13.66
C ARG A 501 31.29 -26.10 -14.57
N ALA A 502 29.99 -25.87 -14.36
CA ALA A 502 29.23 -24.85 -15.09
C ALA A 502 29.68 -23.42 -14.77
N ALA A 503 30.16 -23.15 -13.55
CA ALA A 503 30.72 -21.85 -13.18
C ALA A 503 32.09 -21.59 -13.82
N LEU A 504 32.90 -22.64 -14.03
CA LEU A 504 34.19 -22.56 -14.73
C LEU A 504 34.02 -22.43 -16.25
N GLU A 505 33.03 -23.11 -16.84
CA GLU A 505 32.74 -23.06 -18.27
C GLU A 505 32.25 -21.67 -18.71
N ASN A 506 31.48 -20.98 -17.86
CA ASN A 506 31.03 -19.61 -18.08
C ASN A 506 32.13 -18.53 -17.88
N ALA A 507 33.27 -18.89 -17.29
CA ALA A 507 34.39 -17.97 -17.10
C ALA A 507 35.31 -17.87 -18.34
N ASP A 508 35.33 -18.90 -19.18
CA ASP A 508 36.20 -18.97 -20.36
C ASP A 508 35.58 -18.27 -21.60
N GLU A 509 34.25 -18.16 -21.70
CA GLU A 509 33.58 -17.44 -22.81
C GLU A 509 33.80 -15.91 -22.78
N TYR A 510 34.10 -15.32 -21.61
CA TYR A 510 34.32 -13.87 -21.50
C TYR A 510 35.77 -13.43 -21.77
N ARG A 511 36.68 -14.35 -22.10
CA ARG A 511 38.10 -14.03 -22.37
C ARG A 511 38.48 -13.97 -23.86
N ALA A 512 37.60 -14.43 -24.75
CA ALA A 512 37.92 -14.57 -26.17
C ALA A 512 37.54 -13.35 -27.05
N ASP A 513 36.57 -12.52 -26.64
CA ASP A 513 36.02 -11.44 -27.48
C ASP A 513 36.27 -10.03 -26.91
N ALA A 514 37.53 -9.68 -26.66
CA ALA A 514 37.94 -8.29 -26.51
C ALA A 514 38.51 -7.77 -27.85
N PRO A 515 37.90 -6.75 -28.49
CA PRO A 515 38.40 -6.20 -29.74
C PRO A 515 39.79 -5.57 -29.55
N LYS A 516 40.78 -6.11 -30.27
CA LYS A 516 42.09 -5.50 -30.47
C LYS A 516 41.96 -4.39 -31.50
N ASP A 517 41.71 -3.15 -31.09
CA ASP A 517 42.13 -1.94 -31.82
C ASP A 517 41.75 -0.66 -31.07
N VAL A 518 42.54 -0.28 -30.06
CA VAL A 518 42.67 1.13 -29.63
C VAL A 518 44.12 1.37 -29.22
N LEU A 519 45.01 1.51 -30.21
CA LEU A 519 46.35 2.05 -30.00
C LEU A 519 46.74 2.86 -31.24
N LYS A 520 46.30 4.12 -31.28
CA LYS A 520 47.07 5.20 -31.90
C LYS A 520 46.58 6.56 -31.41
N MET A 521 47.55 7.41 -31.11
CA MET A 521 47.44 8.84 -30.81
C MET A 521 47.13 9.22 -29.36
N ARG A 522 48.12 8.97 -28.49
CA ARG A 522 48.40 9.83 -27.35
C ARG A 522 49.82 10.36 -27.50
N ASN A 523 49.95 11.60 -27.96
CA ASN A 523 50.94 12.59 -27.52
C ASN A 523 50.90 13.82 -28.42
N MET A 524 50.44 14.95 -27.90
CA MET A 524 51.22 16.19 -27.90
C MET A 524 50.62 17.17 -26.88
N LYS A 525 51.53 17.77 -26.11
CA LYS A 525 51.30 18.80 -25.09
C LYS A 525 50.99 20.15 -25.74
N GLY A 526 50.25 20.99 -25.02
CA GLY A 526 50.65 22.38 -24.83
C GLY A 526 49.66 23.48 -25.24
N ALA A 527 49.50 24.42 -24.30
CA ALA A 527 49.04 25.81 -24.45
C ALA A 527 47.53 26.09 -24.57
N GLY A 528 46.99 26.84 -23.59
CA GLY A 528 45.67 27.50 -23.66
C GLY A 528 45.70 28.74 -24.57
N PRO A 529 44.90 29.80 -24.34
CA PRO A 529 43.82 30.02 -23.36
C PRO A 529 42.55 30.70 -23.97
N ARG A 530 41.62 31.15 -23.08
CA ARG A 530 40.47 32.07 -23.31
C ARG A 530 39.25 31.40 -23.97
N GLY A 531 38.01 31.60 -23.53
CA GLY A 531 37.38 32.59 -22.65
C GLY A 531 35.97 32.82 -23.20
N GLY A 532 34.95 32.99 -22.36
CA GLY A 532 33.63 33.42 -22.86
C GLY A 532 32.44 32.85 -22.08
N ASN A 533 31.93 33.67 -21.17
CA ASN A 533 30.64 33.56 -20.50
C ASN A 533 29.48 33.34 -21.48
N LEU A 534 28.48 32.56 -21.07
CA LEU A 534 27.08 32.84 -21.40
C LEU A 534 26.22 32.68 -20.14
N ALA A 535 25.68 33.82 -19.71
CA ALA A 535 24.65 33.97 -18.70
C ALA A 535 23.34 34.43 -19.39
N ASN A 536 22.20 34.04 -18.79
CA ASN A 536 20.84 34.60 -18.94
C ASN A 536 20.16 34.47 -20.33
N SER A 537 18.86 34.26 -20.51
CA SER A 537 17.64 34.31 -19.66
C SER A 537 16.47 33.63 -20.42
N PRO A 538 15.26 33.46 -19.82
CA PRO A 538 14.20 32.53 -20.26
C PRO A 538 13.18 33.16 -21.24
N GLY A 539 12.63 32.33 -22.12
CA GLY A 539 11.59 32.71 -23.09
C GLY A 539 10.21 32.13 -22.73
N SER A 540 9.28 33.03 -22.41
CA SER A 540 7.85 32.82 -22.19
C SER A 540 7.10 32.53 -23.50
N PHE A 541 6.28 31.47 -23.54
CA PHE A 541 5.33 31.22 -24.65
C PHE A 541 3.94 31.79 -24.31
N LYS A 542 3.46 32.71 -25.15
CA LYS A 542 2.11 33.27 -25.11
C LYS A 542 1.14 32.43 -25.97
N ARG A 543 -0.06 32.21 -25.45
CA ARG A 543 -1.27 31.69 -26.14
C ARG A 543 -1.64 32.57 -27.33
N LEU A 544 -2.05 31.92 -28.43
CA LEU A 544 -2.77 32.55 -29.54
C LEU A 544 -4.28 32.47 -29.32
N THR A 545 -4.96 33.56 -29.65
CA THR A 545 -6.39 33.84 -29.50
C THR A 545 -7.21 33.42 -30.72
N SER A 546 -8.46 33.04 -30.50
CA SER A 546 -9.49 32.73 -31.51
C SER A 546 -10.03 33.99 -32.21
N HIS A 547 -10.34 33.87 -33.50
CA HIS A 547 -11.13 34.85 -34.27
C HIS A 547 -12.59 34.37 -34.43
N PRO A 548 -13.56 35.29 -34.61
CA PRO A 548 -15.00 34.99 -34.59
C PRO A 548 -15.54 34.50 -35.96
N PRO A 549 -16.71 33.83 -36.00
CA PRO A 549 -17.30 33.28 -37.23
C PRO A 549 -18.11 34.32 -38.02
N MET A 550 -18.04 34.24 -39.36
CA MET A 550 -18.89 34.99 -40.30
C MET A 550 -20.20 34.21 -40.58
N PRO A 551 -21.29 34.89 -40.98
CA PRO A 551 -22.65 34.34 -40.94
C PRO A 551 -22.97 33.39 -42.11
N ALA A 552 -23.82 32.39 -41.82
CA ALA A 552 -24.32 31.40 -42.75
C ALA A 552 -25.32 31.99 -43.76
N LEU A 553 -25.13 31.67 -45.05
CA LEU A 553 -26.14 31.86 -46.09
C LEU A 553 -27.02 30.62 -46.18
N ASN A 554 -28.30 30.84 -45.98
CA ASN A 554 -29.38 29.86 -45.98
C ASN A 554 -29.78 29.54 -47.43
N VAL A 555 -29.73 28.27 -47.84
CA VAL A 555 -30.30 27.80 -49.12
C VAL A 555 -31.25 26.64 -48.85
N SER A 556 -32.38 26.96 -48.23
CA SER A 556 -33.60 26.16 -48.33
C SER A 556 -34.42 26.65 -49.52
N ASN A 557 -34.39 25.89 -50.63
CA ASN A 557 -35.46 25.73 -51.63
C ASN A 557 -34.87 25.43 -53.01
N ILE A 558 -34.74 24.15 -53.40
CA ILE A 558 -35.15 23.67 -54.73
C ILE A 558 -35.60 22.20 -54.60
N THR A 559 -36.91 21.99 -54.67
CA THR A 559 -37.56 20.71 -54.98
C THR A 559 -37.91 20.65 -56.46
N ALA A 560 -37.57 19.58 -57.15
CA ALA A 560 -38.18 19.13 -58.42
C ALA A 560 -37.89 17.62 -58.60
N THR A 561 -38.81 16.71 -58.29
CA THR A 561 -39.83 16.12 -59.19
C THR A 561 -39.29 15.39 -60.42
N GLY A 562 -39.14 14.06 -60.30
CA GLY A 562 -39.68 13.04 -61.21
C GLY A 562 -38.96 12.72 -62.53
N SER A 563 -38.50 11.47 -62.67
CA SER A 563 -39.01 10.49 -63.66
C SER A 563 -38.16 9.22 -63.69
N ALA A 564 -38.84 8.10 -63.93
CA ALA A 564 -38.41 6.72 -63.81
C ALA A 564 -37.38 6.24 -64.85
N GLY A 565 -36.62 5.21 -64.46
CA GLY A 565 -35.77 4.40 -65.32
C GLY A 565 -35.46 3.05 -64.66
N THR A 566 -36.45 2.16 -64.63
CA THR A 566 -36.28 0.75 -64.27
C THR A 566 -35.55 0.00 -65.38
N LEU A 567 -34.42 -0.64 -65.07
CA LEU A 567 -33.87 -1.75 -65.86
C LEU A 567 -33.60 -2.93 -64.93
N SER A 568 -34.45 -3.96 -65.09
CA SER A 568 -34.22 -5.31 -64.58
C SER A 568 -33.30 -6.06 -65.55
N LEU A 569 -32.24 -6.67 -65.04
CA LEU A 569 -31.61 -7.83 -65.70
C LEU A 569 -31.37 -8.94 -64.67
N SER A 570 -32.00 -10.06 -64.98
CA SER A 570 -31.97 -11.38 -64.35
C SER A 570 -30.68 -12.14 -64.66
N SER A 571 -30.18 -12.93 -63.70
CA SER A 571 -29.47 -14.22 -63.90
C SER A 571 -29.02 -14.74 -62.52
N THR A 572 -29.75 -15.64 -61.85
CA THR A 572 -29.76 -17.12 -61.92
C THR A 572 -28.49 -17.84 -61.46
N HIS A 573 -28.71 -18.81 -60.54
CA HIS A 573 -27.86 -19.93 -60.12
C HIS A 573 -26.67 -19.60 -59.18
N THR A 574 -26.34 -20.31 -58.11
CA THR A 574 -26.82 -21.54 -57.44
C THR A 574 -26.04 -21.66 -56.14
N SER A 575 -26.71 -21.91 -55.02
CA SER A 575 -26.08 -22.58 -53.88
C SER A 575 -26.03 -24.09 -54.14
N PRO A 576 -25.11 -24.81 -53.50
CA PRO A 576 -25.62 -25.78 -52.53
C PRO A 576 -24.84 -25.80 -51.20
N LEU A 577 -25.60 -26.18 -50.18
CA LEU A 577 -25.16 -26.55 -48.84
C LEU A 577 -24.08 -27.64 -48.85
N SER A 578 -23.19 -27.64 -47.86
CA SER A 578 -23.01 -28.82 -46.98
C SER A 578 -22.16 -28.51 -45.75
N LYS A 579 -22.76 -28.75 -44.58
CA LYS A 579 -22.20 -29.36 -43.36
C LYS A 579 -20.67 -29.40 -43.23
N ARG A 580 -20.14 -28.65 -42.24
CA ARG A 580 -19.59 -29.23 -41.01
C ARG A 580 -19.50 -28.17 -39.92
#